data_AF-A0A2D3D7X6-F1
#
_entry.id   AF-A0A2D3D7X6-F1
#
_cell.length_a   1.000
_cell.length_b   1.000
_cell.length_c   1.000
_cell.angle_alpha   90.00
_cell.angle_beta   90.00
_cell.angle_gamma   90.00
#
_symmetry.space_group_name_H-M   'P 1'
#
loop_
_entity.id
_entity.type
_entity.pdbx_description
1 polymer ?
#
loop_
_entity_poly.entity_id
_entity_poly.type
_entity_poly.pdbx_seq_one_letter_code
_entity_poly.pdbx_strand_id
1 'polypeptide(L)'
;MRRERISSPERIDPRLVARTIDEGARTEHVTLLDVLFELMESKLYPGKDELDDDEHTEVAWALEDGGYTVSRIPCESSLYRALTEWRGADALTPMFAPAVIDESSRDLYTLMAPKVLTERIAELVGESKT
;
A
#
# COMPACT_ATOMS: atom_id res chain seq x y z
N MET A 1 -14.31 17.44 24.39
CA MET A 1 -13.59 16.98 23.18
C MET A 1 -13.53 15.47 23.20
N ARG A 2 -14.24 14.78 22.29
CA ARG A 2 -14.04 13.34 22.07
C ARG A 2 -12.72 13.22 21.29
N ARG A 3 -11.73 12.49 21.83
CA ARG A 3 -10.59 12.04 21.02
C ARG A 3 -11.18 11.06 20.02
N GLU A 4 -11.31 11.47 18.76
CA GLU A 4 -11.59 10.50 17.70
C GLU A 4 -10.47 9.46 17.73
N ARG A 5 -10.84 8.18 17.79
CA ARG A 5 -9.87 7.11 17.59
C ARG A 5 -9.43 7.21 16.13
N ILE A 6 -8.19 7.62 15.93
CA ILE A 6 -7.53 7.46 14.63
C ILE A 6 -7.49 5.96 14.37
N SER A 7 -8.14 5.51 13.30
CA SER A 7 -8.13 4.10 12.92
C SER A 7 -6.69 3.69 12.59
N SER A 8 -6.26 2.54 13.10
CA SER A 8 -4.94 2.00 12.81
C SER A 8 -4.90 1.43 11.39
N PRO A 9 -3.72 1.43 10.73
CA PRO A 9 -3.55 0.70 9.48
C PRO A 9 -3.88 -0.78 9.63
N GLU A 10 -4.44 -1.35 8.57
CA GLU A 10 -4.90 -2.74 8.53
C GLU A 10 -3.86 -3.60 7.81
N ARG A 11 -3.49 -4.74 8.40
CA ARG A 11 -2.69 -5.74 7.68
C ARG A 11 -3.62 -6.54 6.79
N ILE A 12 -3.29 -6.68 5.51
CA ILE A 12 -3.96 -7.65 4.64
C ILE A 12 -3.51 -9.06 5.04
N ASP A 13 -4.45 -10.00 5.16
CA ASP A 13 -4.15 -11.38 5.56
C ASP A 13 -3.12 -11.99 4.58
N PRO A 14 -1.93 -12.42 5.05
CA PRO A 14 -0.93 -13.05 4.17
C PRO A 14 -1.46 -14.27 3.44
N ARG A 15 -2.43 -15.00 4.01
CA ARG A 15 -3.05 -16.15 3.33
C ARG A 15 -3.95 -15.71 2.18
N LEU A 16 -4.63 -14.58 2.32
CA LEU A 16 -5.40 -13.97 1.24
C LEU A 16 -4.44 -13.55 0.12
N VAL A 17 -3.35 -12.84 0.45
CA VAL A 17 -2.33 -12.45 -0.54
C VAL A 17 -1.80 -13.66 -1.31
N ALA A 18 -1.35 -14.70 -0.59
CA ALA A 18 -0.82 -15.91 -1.22
C ALA A 18 -1.86 -16.59 -2.13
N ARG A 19 -3.11 -16.68 -1.68
CA ARG A 19 -4.21 -17.24 -2.47
C ARG A 19 -4.52 -16.41 -3.72
N THR A 20 -4.53 -15.08 -3.60
CA THR A 20 -4.76 -14.16 -4.72
C THR A 20 -3.67 -14.33 -5.78
N ILE A 21 -2.40 -14.46 -5.39
CA ILE A 21 -1.29 -14.71 -6.31
C ILE A 21 -1.42 -16.09 -6.97
N ASP A 22 -1.69 -17.15 -6.20
CA ASP A 22 -1.82 -18.53 -6.71
C ASP A 22 -3.00 -18.69 -7.69
N GLU A 23 -4.15 -18.06 -7.39
CA GLU A 23 -5.32 -18.09 -8.26
C GLU A 23 -5.16 -17.17 -9.48
N GLY A 24 -4.33 -16.12 -9.37
CA GLY A 24 -4.11 -15.11 -10.40
C GLY A 24 -5.43 -14.56 -10.94
N ALA A 25 -5.57 -14.45 -12.26
CA ALA A 25 -6.79 -13.95 -12.91
C ALA A 25 -8.08 -14.74 -12.61
N ARG A 26 -7.99 -15.93 -11.96
CA ARG A 26 -9.17 -16.71 -11.52
C ARG A 26 -9.67 -16.30 -10.14
N THR A 27 -8.96 -15.43 -9.44
CA THR A 27 -9.35 -14.98 -8.10
C THR A 27 -10.58 -14.09 -8.13
N GLU A 28 -11.41 -14.16 -7.09
CA GLU A 28 -12.51 -13.21 -6.88
C GLU A 28 -12.02 -11.82 -6.42
N HIS A 29 -10.72 -11.71 -6.08
CA HIS A 29 -10.06 -10.51 -5.57
C HIS A 29 -9.21 -9.82 -6.64
N VAL A 30 -9.72 -9.66 -7.86
CA VAL A 30 -8.95 -9.10 -9.00
C VAL A 30 -8.33 -7.74 -8.66
N THR A 31 -9.08 -6.85 -7.99
CA THR A 31 -8.55 -5.55 -7.54
C THR A 31 -7.34 -5.69 -6.60
N LEU A 32 -7.34 -6.70 -5.71
CA LEU A 32 -6.18 -6.93 -4.86
C LEU A 32 -5.00 -7.47 -5.66
N LEU A 33 -5.24 -8.29 -6.69
CA LEU A 33 -4.19 -8.76 -7.58
C LEU A 33 -3.53 -7.60 -8.30
N ASP A 34 -4.31 -6.70 -8.90
CA ASP A 34 -3.80 -5.50 -9.60
C ASP A 34 -2.94 -4.63 -8.65
N VAL A 35 -3.46 -4.35 -7.46
CA VAL A 35 -2.72 -3.61 -6.41
C VAL A 35 -1.42 -4.30 -6.02
N LEU A 36 -1.40 -5.64 -5.92
CA LEU A 36 -0.18 -6.38 -5.58
C LEU A 36 0.89 -6.21 -6.66
N PHE A 37 0.50 -6.29 -7.93
CA PHE A 37 1.41 -6.03 -9.06
C PHE A 37 1.92 -4.60 -9.01
N GLU A 38 1.04 -3.60 -9.00
CA GLU A 38 1.46 -2.18 -8.96
C GLU A 38 2.37 -1.85 -7.76
N LEU A 39 2.10 -2.42 -6.58
CA LEU A 39 2.96 -2.26 -5.42
C LEU A 39 4.36 -2.84 -5.65
N MET A 40 4.44 -4.02 -6.26
CA MET A 40 5.72 -4.66 -6.51
C MET A 40 6.49 -3.97 -7.64
N GLU A 41 5.80 -3.50 -8.67
CA GLU A 41 6.37 -2.62 -9.71
C GLU A 41 6.95 -1.36 -9.09
N SER A 42 6.19 -0.65 -8.24
CA SER A 42 6.67 0.56 -7.55
C SER A 42 7.89 0.32 -6.65
N LYS A 43 8.04 -0.90 -6.14
CA LYS A 43 9.16 -1.31 -5.29
C LYS A 43 10.41 -1.64 -6.11
N LEU A 44 10.26 -2.38 -7.20
CA LEU A 44 11.39 -2.84 -8.02
C LEU A 44 11.86 -1.75 -9.00
N TYR A 45 10.93 -0.99 -9.57
CA TYR A 45 11.20 0.02 -10.61
C TYR A 45 10.56 1.37 -10.23
N PRO A 46 11.03 2.03 -9.16
CA PRO A 46 10.44 3.28 -8.71
C PRO A 46 10.56 4.37 -9.79
N GLY A 47 9.41 4.95 -10.18
CA GLY A 47 9.34 6.05 -11.14
C GLY A 47 9.45 5.63 -12.62
N LYS A 48 9.26 4.33 -12.91
CA LYS A 48 9.16 3.83 -14.28
C LYS A 48 7.68 3.66 -14.65
N ASP A 49 7.27 4.26 -15.77
CA ASP A 49 5.86 4.30 -16.20
C ASP A 49 5.44 3.06 -17.01
N GLU A 50 6.38 2.40 -17.69
CA GLU A 50 6.11 1.20 -18.50
C GLU A 50 7.24 0.19 -18.28
N LEU A 51 6.88 -1.06 -17.99
CA LEU A 51 7.81 -2.17 -17.86
C LEU A 51 7.85 -3.00 -19.15
N ASP A 52 9.01 -3.60 -19.42
CA ASP A 52 9.12 -4.61 -20.46
C ASP A 52 8.73 -6.03 -19.95
N ASP A 53 8.66 -7.00 -20.87
CA ASP A 53 8.22 -8.37 -20.54
C ASP A 53 9.15 -9.06 -19.51
N ASP A 54 10.45 -8.74 -19.53
CA ASP A 54 11.42 -9.30 -18.59
C ASP A 54 11.18 -8.69 -17.19
N GLU A 55 10.95 -7.39 -17.11
CA GLU A 55 10.63 -6.69 -15.87
C GLU A 55 9.28 -7.12 -15.27
N HIS A 56 8.25 -7.34 -16.10
CA HIS A 56 7.00 -7.94 -15.63
C HIS A 56 7.19 -9.36 -15.10
N THR A 57 8.12 -10.12 -15.67
CA THR A 57 8.49 -11.46 -15.17
C THR A 57 9.17 -11.36 -13.80
N GLU A 58 10.09 -10.41 -13.60
CA GLU A 58 10.74 -10.18 -12.30
C GLU A 58 9.73 -9.76 -11.22
N VAL A 59 8.74 -8.94 -11.57
CA VAL A 59 7.63 -8.57 -10.67
C VAL A 59 6.84 -9.79 -10.23
N ALA A 60 6.48 -10.67 -11.16
CA ALA A 60 5.75 -11.90 -10.86
C ALA A 60 6.55 -12.80 -9.89
N TRP A 61 7.85 -12.97 -10.12
CA TRP A 61 8.72 -13.75 -9.22
C TRP A 61 8.84 -13.14 -7.83
N ALA A 62 8.94 -11.81 -7.73
CA ALA A 62 9.02 -11.13 -6.45
C ALA A 62 7.70 -11.23 -5.64
N LEU A 63 6.56 -11.32 -6.32
CA LEU A 63 5.26 -11.62 -5.67
C LEU A 63 5.21 -13.06 -5.16
N GLU A 64 5.66 -14.02 -5.97
CA GLU A 64 5.69 -15.44 -5.58
C GLU A 64 6.62 -15.74 -4.40
N ASP A 65 7.74 -15.02 -4.26
CA ASP A 65 8.67 -15.17 -3.12
C ASP A 65 7.99 -14.87 -1.76
N GLY A 66 6.98 -13.99 -1.75
CA GLY A 66 6.15 -13.72 -0.57
C GLY A 66 6.89 -13.03 0.59
N GLY A 67 8.13 -12.56 0.39
CA GLY A 67 8.98 -11.89 1.38
C GLY A 67 8.54 -10.46 1.77
N TYR A 68 7.23 -10.18 1.77
CA TYR A 68 6.68 -8.84 2.00
C TYR A 68 5.42 -8.86 2.88
N THR A 69 5.00 -7.68 3.34
CA THR A 69 3.75 -7.49 4.06
C THR A 69 3.02 -6.30 3.46
N VAL A 70 1.75 -6.51 3.14
CA VAL A 70 0.87 -5.48 2.61
C VAL A 70 0.02 -4.93 3.75
N SER A 71 0.04 -3.61 3.90
CA SER A 71 -0.88 -2.89 4.78
C SER A 71 -1.76 -1.96 3.97
N ARG A 72 -2.94 -1.70 4.50
CA ARG A 72 -3.98 -0.84 3.93
C ARG A 72 -4.37 0.27 4.90
N ILE A 73 -4.52 1.47 4.39
CA ILE A 73 -5.19 2.58 5.08
C ILE A 73 -6.47 2.89 4.28
N PRO A 74 -7.65 2.50 4.80
CA PRO A 74 -8.91 2.73 4.09
C PRO A 74 -9.16 4.22 3.85
N CYS A 75 -9.66 4.59 2.67
CA CYS A 75 -9.89 6.00 2.31
C CYS A 75 -10.90 6.69 3.26
N GLU A 76 -11.87 5.91 3.76
CA GLU A 76 -12.88 6.35 4.72
C GLU A 76 -12.38 6.43 6.16
N SER A 77 -11.15 5.98 6.43
CA SER A 77 -10.59 6.01 7.77
C SER A 77 -10.26 7.44 8.22
N SER A 78 -10.42 7.70 9.52
CA SER A 78 -10.01 8.98 10.13
C SER A 78 -8.51 9.26 9.95
N LEU A 79 -7.69 8.22 9.84
CA LEU A 79 -6.27 8.34 9.54
C LEU A 79 -6.03 8.85 8.11
N TYR A 80 -6.69 8.28 7.11
CA TYR A 80 -6.56 8.72 5.72
C TYR A 80 -6.99 10.17 5.56
N ARG A 81 -8.12 10.55 6.18
CA ARG A 81 -8.60 11.94 6.19
C ARG A 81 -7.60 12.89 6.84
N ALA A 82 -7.04 12.53 8.00
CA ALA A 82 -6.04 13.36 8.67
C ALA A 82 -4.76 13.53 7.82
N LEU A 83 -4.29 12.47 7.16
CA LEU A 83 -3.10 12.53 6.30
C LEU A 83 -3.34 13.40 5.05
N THR A 84 -4.50 13.25 4.42
CA THR A 84 -4.88 14.05 3.25
C THR A 84 -5.13 15.52 3.59
N GLU A 85 -5.70 15.83 4.76
CA GLU A 85 -5.82 17.21 5.25
C GLU A 85 -4.44 17.85 5.53
N TRP A 86 -3.45 17.07 5.96
CA TRP A 86 -2.13 17.56 6.32
C TRP A 86 -1.19 17.79 5.12
N ARG A 87 -1.24 16.95 4.09
CA ARG A 87 -0.30 16.98 2.95
C ARG A 87 -0.95 16.87 1.57
N GLY A 88 -2.25 16.64 1.49
CA GLY A 88 -2.96 16.33 0.24
C GLY A 88 -2.88 14.84 -0.13
N ALA A 89 -3.81 14.39 -0.97
CA ALA A 89 -3.85 13.00 -1.44
C ALA A 89 -2.64 12.63 -2.32
N ASP A 90 -2.21 13.54 -3.19
CA ASP A 90 -1.11 13.33 -4.13
C ASP A 90 0.24 13.09 -3.43
N ALA A 91 0.37 13.52 -2.17
CA ALA A 91 1.58 13.33 -1.38
C ALA A 91 1.64 11.96 -0.68
N LEU A 92 0.53 11.22 -0.57
CA LEU A 92 0.49 9.99 0.21
C LEU A 92 1.38 8.89 -0.40
N THR A 93 1.28 8.66 -1.70
CA THR A 93 2.08 7.65 -2.41
C THR A 93 3.59 7.84 -2.18
N PRO A 94 4.20 9.02 -2.42
CA PRO A 94 5.63 9.21 -2.15
C PRO A 94 5.98 9.19 -0.65
N MET A 95 5.08 9.56 0.26
CA MET A 95 5.33 9.53 1.70
C MET A 95 5.43 8.12 2.29
N PHE A 96 4.69 7.18 1.69
CA PHE A 96 4.57 5.79 2.13
C PHE A 96 5.16 4.77 1.13
N ALA A 97 5.98 5.23 0.17
CA ALA A 97 6.58 4.37 -0.84
C ALA A 97 7.38 3.20 -0.22
N PRO A 98 7.30 1.98 -0.78
CA PRO A 98 6.47 1.58 -1.94
C PRO A 98 4.98 1.55 -1.57
N ALA A 99 4.17 2.26 -2.35
CA ALA A 99 2.75 2.45 -2.09
C ALA A 99 1.97 2.71 -3.37
N VAL A 100 0.67 2.44 -3.31
CA VAL A 100 -0.31 2.61 -4.39
C VAL A 100 -1.62 3.09 -3.78
N ILE A 101 -2.30 4.00 -4.46
CA ILE A 101 -3.69 4.33 -4.15
C ILE A 101 -4.54 3.62 -5.20
N ASP A 102 -5.31 2.61 -4.77
CA ASP A 102 -6.21 1.90 -5.69
C ASP A 102 -7.24 2.87 -6.28
N GLU A 103 -7.38 2.89 -7.61
CA GLU A 103 -8.31 3.78 -8.30
C GLU A 103 -9.77 3.51 -7.92
N SER A 104 -10.10 2.26 -7.63
CA SER A 104 -11.47 1.82 -7.34
C SER A 104 -11.91 2.18 -5.92
N SER A 105 -11.16 1.73 -4.91
CA SER A 105 -11.49 1.96 -3.51
C SER A 105 -10.96 3.28 -2.96
N ARG A 106 -9.96 3.88 -3.62
CA ARG A 106 -9.13 4.99 -3.10
C ARG A 106 -8.35 4.63 -1.83
N ASP A 107 -8.32 3.36 -1.43
CA ASP A 107 -7.54 2.91 -0.30
C ASP A 107 -6.05 3.03 -0.63
N LEU A 108 -5.26 3.48 0.35
CA LEU A 108 -3.80 3.46 0.23
C LEU A 108 -3.28 2.10 0.66
N TYR A 109 -2.53 1.44 -0.21
CA TYR A 109 -1.79 0.23 0.10
C TYR A 109 -0.29 0.52 0.13
N THR A 110 0.44 -0.20 0.96
CA THR A 110 1.90 -0.05 1.09
C THR A 110 2.57 -1.36 1.48
N LEU A 111 3.81 -1.55 1.03
CA LEU A 111 4.67 -2.67 1.40
C LEU A 111 5.39 -2.42 2.74
N MET A 112 4.61 -2.08 3.76
CA MET A 112 5.10 -1.89 5.13
C MET A 112 4.31 -2.76 6.10
N ALA A 113 4.99 -3.33 7.09
CA ALA A 113 4.30 -3.95 8.22
C ALA A 113 3.56 -2.87 9.04
N PRO A 114 2.41 -3.18 9.67
CA PRO A 114 1.60 -2.18 10.39
C PRO A 114 2.37 -1.40 11.46
N LYS A 115 3.32 -2.05 12.13
CA LYS A 115 4.19 -1.41 13.12
C LYS A 115 5.09 -0.34 12.48
N VAL A 116 5.77 -0.70 11.39
CA VAL A 116 6.65 0.21 10.63
C VAL A 116 5.84 1.37 10.05
N LEU A 117 4.66 1.09 9.52
CA LEU A 117 3.75 2.11 9.02
C LEU A 117 3.31 3.08 10.12
N THR A 118 3.01 2.56 11.32
CA THR A 118 2.65 3.41 12.47
C THR A 118 3.82 4.30 12.91
N GLU A 119 5.03 3.75 12.94
CA GLU A 119 6.26 4.51 13.24
C GLU A 119 6.48 5.60 12.20
N ARG A 120 6.34 5.27 10.91
CA ARG A 120 6.44 6.23 9.80
C ARG A 120 5.43 7.37 9.89
N ILE A 121 4.18 7.05 10.21
CA ILE A 121 3.14 8.07 10.45
C ILE A 121 3.54 8.98 11.62
N ALA A 122 4.06 8.42 12.71
CA ALA A 122 4.48 9.18 13.88
C ALA A 122 5.67 10.11 13.57
N GLU A 123 6.65 9.66 12.79
CA GLU A 123 7.77 10.47 12.31
C GLU A 123 7.27 11.67 11.49
N LEU A 124 6.44 11.39 10.47
CA LEU A 124 5.88 12.39 9.57
C LEU A 124 5.08 13.48 10.32
N VAL A 125 4.26 13.07 11.28
CA VAL A 125 3.50 14.02 12.13
C VAL A 125 4.42 14.75 13.11
N GLY A 126 5.49 14.10 13.59
CA GLY A 126 6.48 14.66 14.51
C GLY A 126 7.38 15.73 13.89
N GLU A 127 7.75 15.57 12.61
CA GLU A 127 8.57 16.53 11.85
C GLU A 127 7.88 17.88 11.59
N SER A 128 6.55 17.97 11.76
CA SER A 128 5.80 19.22 11.60
C SER A 128 5.92 20.20 12.78
N LYS A 129 6.79 19.93 13.78
CA LYS A 129 6.97 20.77 14.98
C LYS A 129 8.28 21.56 15.06
N THR A 130 9.07 21.58 13.99
CA THR A 130 10.28 22.41 13.86
C THR A 130 10.12 23.43 12.75
#